data_AF-A0A849DPV0-F1
#
_entry.id   AF-A0A849DPV0-F1
#
_cell.length_a   1.000
_cell.length_b   1.000
_cell.length_c   1.000
_cell.angle_alpha   90.00
_cell.angle_beta   90.00
_cell.angle_gamma   90.00
#
_symmetry.space_group_name_H-M   'P 1'
#
loop_
_entity.id
_entity.type
_entity.pdbx_description
1 polymer ?
#
loop_
_entity_poly.entity_id
_entity_poly.type
_entity_poly.pdbx_seq_one_letter_code
_entity_poly.pdbx_strand_id
1 'polypeptide(L)'
;MTTSDQTPDELRMAERYLAVLADISRCTQMVRNGDWAALVDQADALARRAAHLAAAASGLAEDNPPRAATVVDLVSRDRASEAAQLLHPHRPKTVATTPMTDPFTHPGTRPGASAGRR
;
A
#
# COMPACT_ATOMS: atom_id res chain seq x y z
N MET A 1 -9.13 -6.28 8.34
CA MET A 1 -10.22 -6.48 7.37
C MET A 1 -9.64 -7.10 6.12
N THR A 2 -9.98 -8.35 5.86
CA THR A 2 -9.50 -9.17 4.74
C THR A 2 -10.11 -8.66 3.43
N THR A 3 -9.31 -8.02 2.58
CA THR A 3 -9.72 -7.67 1.20
C THR A 3 -9.64 -8.92 0.33
N SER A 4 -10.62 -9.82 0.48
CA SER A 4 -10.68 -11.12 -0.19
C SER A 4 -11.15 -11.07 -1.65
N ASP A 5 -11.00 -9.94 -2.35
CA ASP A 5 -11.42 -9.78 -3.74
C ASP A 5 -10.24 -9.40 -4.64
N GLN A 6 -9.15 -10.16 -4.54
CA GLN A 6 -7.97 -9.98 -5.40
C GLN A 6 -7.97 -11.06 -6.46
N THR A 7 -7.80 -10.67 -7.73
CA THR A 7 -7.71 -11.67 -8.79
C THR A 7 -6.35 -12.36 -8.77
N PRO A 8 -6.23 -13.59 -9.30
CA PRO A 8 -4.95 -14.27 -9.43
C PRO A 8 -3.92 -13.45 -10.22
N ASP A 9 -4.37 -12.65 -11.18
CA ASP A 9 -3.49 -11.80 -11.98
C ASP A 9 -3.01 -10.57 -11.21
N GLU A 10 -3.85 -9.99 -10.35
CA GLU A 10 -3.44 -8.92 -9.43
C GLU A 10 -2.39 -9.40 -8.43
N LEU A 11 -2.58 -10.60 -7.87
CA LEU A 11 -1.59 -11.23 -6.99
C LEU A 11 -0.27 -11.51 -7.73
N ARG A 12 -0.35 -12.17 -8.89
CA ARG A 12 0.82 -12.50 -9.71
C ARG A 12 1.60 -11.27 -10.18
N MET A 13 0.90 -10.17 -10.45
CA MET A 13 1.53 -8.90 -10.81
C MET A 13 2.21 -8.26 -9.59
N ALA A 14 1.53 -8.20 -8.45
CA ALA A 14 2.09 -7.66 -7.21
C ALA A 14 3.34 -8.44 -6.76
N GLU A 15 3.32 -9.77 -6.82
CA GLU A 15 4.46 -10.62 -6.47
C GLU A 15 5.68 -10.36 -7.38
N ARG A 16 5.47 -10.30 -8.70
CA ARG A 16 6.54 -10.01 -9.66
C ARG A 16 7.13 -8.63 -9.44
N TYR A 17 6.27 -7.64 -9.21
CA TYR A 17 6.72 -6.28 -8.96
C TYR A 17 7.48 -6.17 -7.63
N LEU A 18 7.00 -6.81 -6.56
CA LEU A 18 7.70 -6.89 -5.28
C LEU A 18 9.07 -7.57 -5.40
N ALA A 19 9.19 -8.63 -6.20
CA ALA A 19 10.47 -9.29 -6.43
C ALA A 19 11.51 -8.33 -7.05
N VAL A 20 11.11 -7.50 -8.01
CA VAL A 20 11.97 -6.46 -8.61
C VAL A 20 12.37 -5.40 -7.58
N LEU A 21 11.43 -4.92 -6.77
CA LEU A 21 11.72 -3.95 -5.71
C LEU A 21 12.67 -4.51 -4.64
N ALA A 22 12.52 -5.78 -4.29
CA ALA A 22 13.42 -6.47 -3.38
C ALA A 22 14.84 -6.60 -3.96
N ASP A 23 14.97 -6.90 -5.27
CA ASP A 23 16.25 -6.94 -5.96
C ASP A 23 16.92 -5.54 -5.98
N ILE A 24 16.16 -4.47 -6.25
CA ILE A 24 16.66 -3.08 -6.19
C ILE A 24 17.16 -2.73 -4.78
N SER A 25 16.42 -3.13 -3.74
CA SER A 25 16.81 -2.92 -2.35
C SER A 25 18.14 -3.64 -2.02
N ARG A 26 18.30 -4.88 -2.51
CA ARG A 26 19.57 -5.64 -2.38
C ARG A 26 20.73 -4.98 -3.12
N CYS A 27 20.53 -4.54 -4.37
CA CYS A 27 21.55 -3.80 -5.12
C CYS A 27 21.98 -2.54 -4.34
N THR A 28 21.02 -1.80 -3.79
CA THR A 28 21.28 -0.60 -2.99
C THR A 28 22.12 -0.94 -1.76
N GLN A 29 21.80 -2.02 -1.06
CA GLN A 29 22.59 -2.47 0.09
C GLN A 29 24.02 -2.85 -0.29
N MET A 30 24.20 -3.58 -1.40
CA MET A 30 25.53 -3.96 -1.89
C MET A 30 26.37 -2.74 -2.28
N VAL A 31 25.76 -1.73 -2.92
CA VAL A 31 26.44 -0.45 -3.22
C VAL A 31 26.85 0.26 -1.93
N ARG A 32 25.96 0.32 -0.92
CA ARG A 32 26.26 0.93 0.40
C ARG A 32 27.42 0.23 1.11
N ASN A 33 27.52 -1.09 0.97
CA ASN A 33 28.57 -1.90 1.59
C ASN A 33 29.89 -1.93 0.78
N GLY A 34 29.87 -1.51 -0.49
CA GLY A 34 31.00 -1.65 -1.41
C GLY A 34 31.19 -3.07 -1.97
N ASP A 35 30.15 -3.91 -1.93
CA ASP A 35 30.17 -5.31 -2.36
C ASP A 35 30.02 -5.45 -3.88
N TRP A 36 30.97 -4.92 -4.66
CA TRP A 36 30.88 -4.83 -6.12
C TRP A 36 30.77 -6.18 -6.84
N ALA A 37 31.43 -7.22 -6.35
CA ALA A 37 31.34 -8.56 -6.94
C ALA A 37 29.92 -9.14 -6.81
N ALA A 38 29.33 -9.03 -5.62
CA ALA A 38 27.96 -9.51 -5.38
C ALA A 38 26.92 -8.67 -6.14
N LEU A 39 27.22 -7.38 -6.35
CA LEU A 39 26.35 -6.49 -7.15
C LEU A 39 26.21 -6.97 -8.60
N VAL A 40 27.25 -7.54 -9.21
CA VAL A 40 27.18 -8.04 -10.60
C VAL A 40 26.14 -9.16 -10.70
N ASP A 41 26.26 -10.19 -9.87
CA ASP A 41 25.34 -11.34 -9.86
C ASP A 41 23.90 -10.90 -9.55
N GLN A 42 23.76 -9.96 -8.61
CA GLN A 42 22.47 -9.43 -8.19
C GLN A 42 21.83 -8.53 -9.27
N ALA A 43 22.62 -7.77 -10.03
CA ALA A 43 22.15 -6.96 -11.15
C ALA A 43 21.65 -7.83 -12.32
N ASP A 44 22.33 -8.94 -12.60
CA ASP A 44 21.87 -9.93 -13.59
C ASP A 44 20.56 -10.60 -13.16
N ALA A 45 20.42 -10.92 -11.88
CA ALA A 45 19.16 -11.43 -11.34
C ALA A 45 18.03 -10.42 -11.49
N LEU A 46 18.29 -9.14 -11.18
CA LEU A 46 17.34 -8.04 -11.37
C LEU A 46 16.91 -7.92 -12.84
N ALA A 47 17.85 -7.94 -13.78
CA ALA A 47 17.56 -7.84 -15.21
C ALA A 47 16.61 -8.96 -15.68
N ARG A 48 16.89 -10.21 -15.28
CA ARG A 48 16.02 -11.36 -15.59
C ARG A 48 14.62 -11.20 -15.00
N ARG A 49 14.50 -10.80 -13.74
CA ARG A 49 13.18 -10.60 -13.10
C ARG A 49 12.41 -9.45 -13.72
N ALA A 50 13.07 -8.35 -14.07
CA ALA A 50 12.45 -7.23 -14.76
C ALA A 50 11.90 -7.65 -16.14
N ALA A 51 12.62 -8.49 -16.88
CA ALA A 51 12.13 -9.05 -18.14
C ALA A 51 10.87 -9.93 -17.94
N HIS A 52 10.83 -10.76 -16.88
CA HIS A 52 9.65 -11.54 -16.55
C HIS A 52 8.44 -10.69 -16.14
N LEU A 53 8.67 -9.56 -15.45
CA LEU A 53 7.63 -8.59 -15.14
C LEU A 53 7.07 -7.95 -16.42
N ALA A 54 7.95 -7.52 -17.33
CA ALA A 54 7.55 -6.93 -18.60
C ALA A 54 6.70 -7.91 -19.43
N ALA A 55 7.14 -9.17 -19.56
CA ALA A 55 6.38 -10.21 -20.26
C ALA A 55 5.00 -10.46 -19.64
N ALA A 56 4.91 -10.51 -18.31
CA ALA A 56 3.63 -10.67 -17.61
C ALA A 56 2.71 -9.46 -17.79
N ALA A 57 3.27 -8.24 -17.79
CA ALA A 57 2.49 -7.02 -18.00
C ALA A 57 1.95 -6.93 -19.43
N SER A 58 2.74 -7.31 -20.44
CA SER A 58 2.29 -7.36 -21.83
C SER A 58 1.12 -8.32 -22.02
N GLY A 59 1.14 -9.48 -21.38
CA GLY A 59 0.05 -10.47 -21.48
C GLY A 59 -1.27 -10.03 -20.83
N LEU A 60 -1.24 -9.05 -19.92
CA LEU A 60 -2.44 -8.56 -19.22
C LEU A 60 -3.04 -7.29 -19.84
N ALA A 61 -2.34 -6.67 -20.79
CA ALA A 61 -2.79 -5.42 -21.41
C ALA A 61 -4.02 -5.60 -22.32
N GLU A 62 -4.27 -6.82 -22.83
CA GLU A 62 -5.27 -7.05 -23.87
C GLU A 62 -6.60 -7.65 -23.37
N ASP A 63 -6.61 -8.51 -22.33
CA ASP A 63 -7.80 -9.32 -21.99
C ASP A 63 -8.58 -8.84 -20.76
N ASN A 64 -7.91 -8.32 -19.73
CA ASN A 64 -8.51 -7.69 -18.54
C ASN A 64 -7.37 -7.16 -17.65
N PRO A 65 -7.04 -5.86 -17.71
CA PRO A 65 -5.92 -5.34 -16.95
C PRO A 65 -6.19 -5.43 -15.44
N PRO A 66 -5.22 -5.86 -14.62
CA PRO A 66 -5.36 -5.88 -13.17
C PRO A 66 -5.63 -4.47 -12.63
N ARG A 67 -6.46 -4.36 -11.59
CA ARG A 67 -6.78 -3.05 -11.01
C ARG A 67 -5.52 -2.49 -10.34
N ALA A 68 -5.00 -1.39 -10.87
CA ALA A 68 -3.77 -0.76 -10.39
C ALA A 68 -3.82 -0.44 -8.88
N ALA A 69 -4.96 0.02 -8.37
CA ALA A 69 -5.14 0.31 -6.95
C ALA A 69 -4.96 -0.93 -6.06
N THR A 70 -5.41 -2.11 -6.51
CA THR A 70 -5.26 -3.37 -5.78
C THR A 70 -3.80 -3.83 -5.77
N VAL A 71 -3.10 -3.73 -6.91
CA VAL A 71 -1.69 -4.08 -7.02
C VAL A 71 -0.83 -3.16 -6.14
N VAL A 72 -1.09 -1.85 -6.16
CA VAL A 72 -0.39 -0.88 -5.30
C VAL A 72 -0.65 -1.13 -3.81
N ASP A 73 -1.90 -1.42 -3.43
CA ASP A 73 -2.23 -1.75 -2.05
C ASP A 73 -1.50 -3.02 -1.59
N LEU A 74 -1.48 -4.06 -2.42
CA LEU A 74 -0.71 -5.30 -2.18
C LEU A 74 0.78 -5.02 -1.97
N VAL A 75 1.38 -4.22 -2.86
CA VAL A 75 2.81 -3.87 -2.79
C VAL A 75 3.12 -3.03 -1.56
N SER A 76 2.26 -2.07 -1.22
CA SER A 76 2.45 -1.18 -0.06
C SER A 76 2.41 -1.92 1.29
N ARG A 77 1.81 -3.11 1.32
CA ARG A 77 1.75 -3.95 2.53
C ARG A 77 3.07 -4.68 2.79
N ASP A 78 3.93 -4.82 1.78
CA ASP A 78 5.23 -5.44 1.97
C ASP A 78 6.16 -4.56 2.80
N ARG A 79 6.71 -5.14 3.86
CA ARG A 79 7.65 -4.49 4.79
C ARG A 79 9.09 -4.98 4.60
N ALA A 80 9.32 -5.98 3.75
CA ALA A 80 10.64 -6.53 3.54
C ALA A 80 11.48 -5.71 2.55
N SER A 81 10.84 -5.05 1.58
CA SER A 81 11.52 -4.23 0.57
C SER A 81 11.59 -2.75 0.98
N GLU A 82 12.81 -2.21 1.12
CA GLU A 82 13.05 -0.77 1.35
C GLU A 82 12.50 0.05 0.17
N ALA A 83 12.73 -0.41 -1.07
CA ALA A 83 12.22 0.24 -2.27
C ALA A 83 10.69 0.24 -2.33
N ALA A 84 10.02 -0.82 -1.87
CA ALA A 84 8.55 -0.85 -1.81
C ALA A 84 8.02 0.17 -0.80
N GLN A 85 8.66 0.31 0.35
CA GLN A 85 8.27 1.29 1.36
C GLN A 85 8.50 2.74 0.89
N LEU A 86 9.58 2.97 0.14
CA LEU A 86 9.89 4.29 -0.40
C LEU A 86 8.91 4.70 -1.50
N LEU A 87 8.59 3.78 -2.43
CA LEU A 87 7.76 4.07 -3.61
C LEU A 87 6.26 3.98 -3.33
N HIS A 88 5.87 3.07 -2.42
CA HIS A 88 4.48 2.81 -2.06
C HIS A 88 4.31 2.91 -0.55
N PRO A 89 4.51 4.09 0.05
CA PRO A 89 4.40 4.27 1.49
C PRO A 89 3.00 3.88 1.95
N HIS A 90 2.94 2.99 2.93
CA HIS A 90 1.67 2.53 3.49
C HIS A 90 0.97 3.71 4.18
N ARG A 91 -0.01 4.32 3.53
CA ARG A 91 -0.89 5.29 4.21
C ARG A 91 -1.78 4.51 5.17
N PRO A 92 -1.66 4.69 6.50
CA PRO A 92 -2.67 4.15 7.40
C PRO A 92 -4.02 4.77 7.01
N LYS A 93 -4.97 3.93 6.60
CA LYS A 93 -6.38 4.33 6.51
C LYS A 93 -6.90 4.51 7.94
N THR A 94 -6.67 5.68 8.55
CA THR A 94 -7.60 6.37 9.47
C THR A 94 -6.90 7.54 10.16
N VAL A 95 -7.46 8.74 10.00
CA VAL A 95 -8.11 9.31 11.18
C VAL A 95 -9.59 9.20 10.88
N ALA A 96 -10.32 8.46 11.71
CA ALA A 96 -11.76 8.57 11.72
C ALA A 96 -12.09 10.06 11.85
N THR A 97 -12.95 10.56 10.98
CA THR A 97 -13.67 11.80 11.28
C THR A 97 -14.44 11.51 12.56
N THR A 98 -13.86 11.82 13.72
CA THR A 98 -14.65 12.00 14.92
C THR A 98 -15.73 13.00 14.50
N PRO A 99 -17.03 12.64 14.53
CA PRO A 99 -18.05 13.66 14.37
C PRO A 99 -17.74 14.68 15.46
N MET A 100 -17.28 15.85 15.06
CA MET A 100 -16.98 16.95 15.96
C MET A 100 -18.29 17.21 16.70
N THR A 101 -18.37 16.69 17.92
CA THR A 101 -19.51 16.93 18.78
C THR A 101 -19.43 18.42 19.07
N ASP A 102 -20.38 19.16 18.51
CA ASP A 102 -20.45 20.60 18.61
C ASP A 102 -20.35 21.00 20.09
N PRO A 103 -19.29 21.73 20.50
CA PRO A 103 -19.06 22.09 21.90
C PRO A 103 -20.14 23.02 22.46
N PHE A 104 -21.07 23.51 21.63
CA PHE A 104 -22.16 24.39 22.02
C PHE A 104 -23.51 23.68 22.19
N THR A 105 -23.56 22.34 22.18
CA THR A 105 -24.79 21.63 22.52
C THR A 105 -25.03 21.69 24.03
N HIS A 106 -25.64 22.79 24.49
CA HIS A 106 -26.04 22.95 25.89
C HIS A 106 -27.16 21.97 26.25
N PRO A 107 -27.07 21.24 27.37
CA PRO A 107 -28.17 20.42 27.85
C PRO A 107 -29.27 21.31 28.45
N GLY A 108 -30.37 21.44 27.69
CA GLY A 108 -31.73 21.54 28.23
C GLY A 108 -32.13 22.84 28.95
N THR A 109 -32.66 23.81 28.20
CA THR A 109 -33.75 24.65 28.73
C THR A 109 -35.08 23.92 28.57
N ARG A 110 -35.50 23.22 29.62
CA ARG A 110 -36.87 22.72 29.77
C ARG A 110 -37.85 23.91 29.86
N PRO A 111 -38.89 24.00 29.03
CA PRO A 111 -39.99 24.90 29.28
C PRO A 111 -40.96 24.26 30.27
N GLY A 112 -41.29 24.98 31.34
CA GLY A 112 -42.49 24.75 32.14
C GLY A 112 -42.27 24.14 33.52
N ALA A 113 -42.44 24.96 34.55
CA ALA A 113 -43.13 24.58 35.79
C ALA A 113 -43.58 25.84 36.53
N SER A 114 -44.86 26.17 36.35
CA SER A 114 -45.69 26.99 37.21
C SER A 114 -45.73 26.46 38.66
N ALA A 115 -45.67 27.35 39.66
CA ALA A 115 -46.46 27.28 40.90
C ALA A 115 -46.23 28.51 41.79
N GLY A 116 -47.30 29.09 42.32
CA GLY A 116 -47.24 30.13 43.36
C GLY A 116 -48.55 30.89 43.57
N ARG A 117 -49.63 30.19 43.93
CA ARG A 117 -50.83 30.80 44.51
C ARG A 117 -50.66 31.02 46.02
N ARG A 118 -51.32 32.09 46.47
CA ARG A 118 -51.66 32.54 47.83
C ARG A 118 -50.66 33.46 48.49
#